data_AF-A0A0J1G289-F1
#
_entry.id   AF-A0A0J1G289-F1
#
_cell.length_a   1.000
_cell.length_b   1.000
_cell.length_c   1.000
_cell.angle_alpha   90.00
_cell.angle_beta   90.00
_cell.angle_gamma   90.00
#
_symmetry.space_group_name_H-M   'P 1'
#
loop_
_entity.id
_entity.type
_entity.pdbx_description
1 polymer ?
#
loop_
_entity_poly.entity_id
_entity_poly.type
_entity_poly.pdbx_seq_one_letter_code
_entity_poly.pdbx_strand_id
1 'polypeptide(L)' 'MVSQFDIIYVTTKGGPGSTTLNLPMFLYKAATLENNYGKANAVGVVQIVLGLVLVVLIQQLFREKKEIREGK' A
#
# COMPACT_ATOMS: atom_id res chain seq x y z
N MET A 1 5.74 3.77 -1.49
CA MET A 1 4.96 2.69 -2.14
C MET A 1 4.04 3.19 -3.26
N VAL A 2 3.17 4.19 -3.04
CA VAL A 2 2.26 4.69 -4.12
C VAL A 2 3.02 5.24 -5.33
N SER A 3 4.08 6.01 -5.12
CA SER A 3 4.94 6.54 -6.20
C SER A 3 5.67 5.45 -7.01
N GLN A 4 5.83 4.26 -6.43
CA GLN A 4 6.55 3.15 -7.07
C GLN A 4 5.65 2.29 -7.97
N PHE A 5 4.32 2.49 -7.90
CA PHE A 5 3.37 1.84 -8.80
C PHE A 5 3.70 2.15 -10.26
N ASP A 6 3.92 3.43 -10.58
CA ASP A 6 4.08 3.90 -11.95
C ASP A 6 5.32 3.29 -12.62
N ILE A 7 6.45 3.32 -11.90
CA ILE A 7 7.70 2.73 -12.41
C ILE A 7 7.63 1.20 -12.56
N ILE A 8 6.98 0.49 -11.63
CA ILE A 8 6.83 -0.97 -11.73
C ILE A 8 5.93 -1.32 -12.91
N TYR A 9 4.83 -0.58 -13.10
CA TYR A 9 3.89 -0.78 -14.19
C TYR A 9 4.53 -0.54 -15.56
N VAL A 10 5.25 0.57 -15.73
CA VAL A 10 5.89 0.92 -17.02
C VAL A 10 7.04 -0.02 -17.36
N THR A 11 7.87 -0.39 -16.38
CA THR A 11 9.11 -1.12 -16.65
C THR A 11 8.91 -2.64 -16.73
N THR A 12 8.11 -3.22 -15.82
CA THR A 12 8.05 -4.70 -15.68
C THR A 12 6.64 -5.27 -15.64
N LYS A 13 5.62 -4.42 -15.46
CA LYS A 13 4.24 -4.84 -15.19
C LYS A 13 4.11 -5.88 -14.07
N GLY A 14 5.05 -5.91 -13.11
CA GLY A 14 5.06 -6.85 -12.00
C GLY A 14 5.85 -8.15 -12.22
N GLY A 15 6.60 -8.29 -13.33
CA GLY A 15 7.39 -9.47 -13.67
C GLY A 15 8.88 -9.44 -13.27
N PRO A 16 9.65 -10.53 -13.50
CA PRO A 16 9.21 -11.86 -13.99
C PRO A 16 8.40 -12.60 -12.90
N GLY A 17 7.24 -13.15 -13.30
CA GLY A 17 6.27 -13.71 -12.36
C GLY A 17 5.57 -12.65 -11.51
N SER A 18 5.76 -12.70 -10.19
CA SER A 18 5.21 -11.76 -9.21
C SER A 18 6.28 -11.10 -8.33
N THR A 19 7.53 -11.08 -8.81
CA THR A 19 8.69 -10.70 -8.00
C THR A 19 8.78 -9.20 -7.72
N THR A 20 8.28 -8.37 -8.63
CA THR A 20 8.28 -6.90 -8.49
C THR A 20 6.92 -6.35 -8.08
N LEU A 21 5.98 -7.22 -7.71
CA LEU A 21 4.62 -6.86 -7.37
C LEU A 21 4.54 -6.23 -5.97
N ASN A 22 4.01 -5.02 -5.89
CA ASN A 22 3.67 -4.36 -4.63
C ASN A 22 2.15 -4.42 -4.38
N LEU A 23 1.72 -4.11 -3.15
CA LEU A 23 0.30 -4.10 -2.75
C LEU A 23 -0.62 -3.37 -3.76
N PRO A 24 -0.37 -2.10 -4.13
CA PRO A 24 -1.22 -1.40 -5.11
C PRO A 24 -1.17 -2.01 -6.53
N MET A 25 -0.04 -2.58 -6.95
CA MET A 25 0.09 -3.28 -8.23
C MET A 25 -0.71 -4.60 -8.24
N PHE A 26 -0.82 -5.27 -7.08
CA PHE A 26 -1.63 -6.47 -6.92
C PHE A 26 -3.11 -6.16 -7.02
N LEU A 27 -3.56 -5.07 -6.40
CA LEU A 27 -4.93 -4.56 -6.55
C LEU A 27 -5.25 -4.26 -8.03
N TYR A 28 -4.34 -3.57 -8.71
CA TYR A 28 -4.48 -3.23 -10.13
C TYR A 28 -4.60 -4.48 -11.00
N LYS A 29 -3.79 -5.52 -10.72
CA LYS A 29 -3.86 -6.82 -11.39
C LYS A 29 -5.21 -7.51 -11.14
N ALA A 30 -5.68 -7.57 -9.90
CA ALA A 30 -6.96 -8.20 -9.58
C ALA A 30 -8.16 -7.48 -10.23
N ALA A 31 -8.14 -6.15 -10.25
CA ALA A 31 -9.22 -5.35 -10.82
C ALA A 31 -9.25 -5.40 -12.37
N THR A 32 -8.08 -5.29 -12.99
CA THR A 32 -7.98 -5.01 -14.44
C THR A 32 -7.55 -6.23 -15.25
N LEU A 33 -6.61 -7.03 -14.75
CA LEU A 33 -6.11 -8.21 -15.47
C LEU A 33 -7.01 -9.43 -15.25
N GLU A 34 -7.52 -9.64 -14.04
CA GLU A 34 -8.41 -10.78 -13.73
C GLU A 34 -9.91 -10.45 -13.94
N ASN A 35 -10.23 -9.18 -14.23
CA ASN A 35 -11.60 -8.66 -14.35
C ASN A 35 -12.51 -9.01 -13.14
N ASN A 36 -11.90 -9.29 -11.98
CA ASN A 36 -12.62 -9.74 -10.80
C ASN A 36 -12.71 -8.60 -9.79
N TYR A 37 -13.70 -7.74 -9.99
CA TYR A 37 -13.96 -6.57 -9.15
C TYR A 37 -14.33 -6.95 -7.70
N GLY A 38 -14.93 -8.13 -7.48
CA GLY A 38 -15.24 -8.62 -6.13
C GLY A 38 -13.97 -8.92 -5.32
N LYS A 39 -13.02 -9.66 -5.91
CA LYS A 39 -11.70 -9.89 -5.31
C LYS A 39 -10.91 -8.60 -5.15
N ALA A 40 -10.95 -7.72 -6.16
CA ALA A 40 -10.29 -6.42 -6.09
C ALA A 40 -10.79 -5.57 -4.91
N ASN A 41 -12.11 -5.52 -4.69
CA ASN A 41 -12.69 -4.81 -3.56
C ASN A 41 -12.29 -5.41 -2.21
N ALA A 42 -12.31 -6.75 -2.06
CA ALA A 42 -11.90 -7.41 -0.82
C ALA A 42 -10.44 -7.09 -0.46
N VAL A 43 -9.54 -7.17 -1.45
CA VAL A 43 -8.12 -6.83 -1.29
C VAL A 43 -7.95 -5.34 -0.99
N GLY A 44 -8.70 -4.47 -1.66
CA GLY A 44 -8.65 -3.02 -1.45
C GLY A 44 -9.04 -2.60 -0.04
N VAL A 45 -10.12 -3.18 0.51
CA VAL A 45 -10.54 -2.92 1.88
C VAL A 45 -9.46 -3.35 2.87
N VAL A 46 -8.89 -4.55 2.70
CA VAL A 46 -7.78 -5.03 3.55
C VAL A 46 -6.58 -4.09 3.46
N GLN A 47 -6.25 -3.60 2.28
CA GLN A 47 -5.15 -2.65 2.06
C GLN A 47 -5.37 -1.32 2.79
N ILE A 48 -6.59 -0.79 2.77
CA ILE A 48 -6.95 0.45 3.48
C ILE A 48 -6.84 0.25 4.99
N VAL A 49 -7.40 -0.85 5.50
CA VAL A 49 -7.33 -1.17 6.94
C VAL A 49 -5.89 -1.31 7.40
N LEU A 50 -5.06 -2.03 6.65
CA LEU A 50 -3.62 -2.16 6.94
C LEU A 50 -2.93 -0.79 6.95
N GLY A 51 -3.23 0.06 5.97
CA GLY A 51 -2.71 1.43 5.89
C GLY A 51 -3.09 2.27 7.10
N LEU A 52 -4.35 2.23 7.52
CA LEU A 52 -4.83 2.95 8.71
C LEU A 52 -4.14 2.46 9.98
N VAL A 53 -4.01 1.14 10.15
CA VAL A 53 -3.31 0.56 11.31
C VAL A 53 -1.86 1.02 11.35
N LEU A 54 -1.15 0.98 10.21
CA LEU A 54 0.24 1.47 10.13
C LEU A 54 0.35 2.95 10.44
N VAL A 55 -0.56 3.78 9.92
CA VAL A 55 -0.58 5.22 10.20
C VAL A 55 -0.81 5.47 11.69
N VAL A 56 -1.75 4.78 12.33
CA VAL A 56 -2.02 4.93 13.77
C VAL A 56 -0.81 4.45 14.59
N LEU A 57 -0.19 3.33 14.24
CA LEU A 57 0.99 2.81 14.92
C LEU A 57 2.18 3.76 14.82
N ILE A 58 2.46 4.28 13.62
CA ILE A 58 3.50 5.29 13.40
C ILE A 58 3.16 6.54 14.21
N GLN A 59 1.92 7.02 14.16
CA GLN A 59 1.52 8.18 14.97
C GLN A 59 1.76 7.91 16.46
N GLN A 60 1.40 6.74 17.00
CA GLN A 60 1.66 6.42 18.40
C GLN A 60 3.16 6.34 18.73
N LEU A 61 3.97 5.67 17.89
CA LEU A 61 5.42 5.57 18.05
C LEU A 61 6.15 6.92 18.02
N PHE A 62 5.67 7.85 17.18
CA PHE A 62 6.29 9.17 17.03
C PHE A 62 5.62 10.25 17.89
N ARG A 63 4.45 10.00 18.47
CA ARG A 63 3.73 10.93 19.36
C ARG A 63 4.51 11.19 20.65
N GLU A 64 5.25 10.23 21.17
CA GLU A 64 6.15 10.44 22.32
C GLU A 64 7.28 11.43 22.03
N LYS A 65 7.73 11.55 20.77
CA LYS A 65 8.78 12.52 20.40
C LYS A 65 8.26 13.95 20.22
N LYS A 66 6.94 14.14 20.05
CA LYS A 66 6.35 15.45 19.81
C LYS A 66 6.12 16.21 21.12
N GLU A 67 5.69 15.53 22.20
CA GLU A 67 5.56 16.14 23.54
C GLU A 67 6.91 16.63 24.11
N ILE A 68 8.01 15.91 23.85
CA ILE A 68 9.35 16.29 24.34
C ILE A 68 9.92 17.53 23.62
N ARG A 69 9.43 17.86 22.41
CA ARG A 69 9.95 18.97 21.59
C ARG A 69 9.14 20.27 21.72
N GLU A 70 7.88 20.20 22.13
CA GLU A 70 7.02 21.37 22.36
C GLU A 70 7.10 21.89 23.81
N GLY A 71 7.72 21.14 24.72
CA GLY A 71 7.99 21.55 26.11
C GLY A 71 9.35 22.23 26.36
N LYS A 72 9.99 22.81 25.33
CA LYS A 72 11.21 23.63 25.46
C LYS A 72 11.01 25.02 24.91
#